data_AF-A0A0S7XMX6-F1
#
_entry.id   AF-A0A0S7XMX6-F1
#
_cell.length_a   1.000
_cell.length_b   1.000
_cell.length_c   1.000
_cell.angle_alpha   90.00
_cell.angle_beta   90.00
_cell.angle_gamma   90.00
#
_symmetry.space_group_name_H-M   'P 1'
#
loop_
_entity.id
_entity.type
_entity.pdbx_description
1 polymer ?
#
loop_
_entity_poly.entity_id
_entity_poly.type
_entity_poly.pdbx_seq_one_letter_code
_entity_poly.pdbx_strand_id
1 'polypeptide(L)'
;MKLWRFIFTGARDAFLNMALDEAILRSCQTGQASPTLRLYLWRPPGVSIGYFQSLEKTVDLNKCKKNNIDVVRRITGGRAVLHENEITYSVCASAQEYPELGENINETYQKISFALLESLEALKVFGKWVKPNRERTGIDSTGSINSLKASPRSIWFGVSSLQLTEDSYFSKPCFMSHSRYEITVEGKKLIGSAQRRFQDSFIQHGSLPLGNGKFNLADLLSIESLASENKKKRVVKKNLEEKSTSLGKILKRKVEYEEVISALKKGFSKFFDVEMVEKEVTQKETETAQVLKQKKYSTEEWNFRKRFLPTKEGRTLTF
;
A
#
# COMPACT_ATOMS: atom_id res chain seq x y z
N MET A 1 -9.47 -11.23 27.56
CA MET A 1 -8.68 -10.51 26.54
C MET A 1 -8.73 -11.32 25.25
N LYS A 2 -8.98 -10.71 24.09
CA LYS A 2 -8.95 -11.43 22.80
C LYS A 2 -7.50 -11.69 22.40
N LEU A 3 -7.27 -12.74 21.59
CA LEU A 3 -5.93 -13.13 21.14
C LEU A 3 -5.72 -12.72 19.68
N TRP A 4 -4.60 -12.06 19.40
CA TRP A 4 -4.11 -11.81 18.05
C TRP A 4 -2.83 -12.60 17.82
N ARG A 5 -2.68 -13.09 16.59
CA ARG A 5 -1.47 -13.73 16.15
C ARG A 5 -0.47 -12.66 15.72
N PHE A 6 0.74 -12.69 16.27
CA PHE A 6 1.84 -11.86 15.84
C PHE A 6 2.91 -12.73 15.16
N ILE A 7 3.38 -12.31 13.99
CA ILE A 7 4.39 -13.03 13.21
C ILE A 7 5.43 -12.05 12.70
N PHE A 8 6.72 -12.34 12.92
CA PHE A 8 7.81 -11.67 12.22
C PHE A 8 8.54 -12.65 11.28
N THR A 9 8.37 -12.48 9.97
CA THR A 9 8.95 -13.44 9.00
C THR A 9 10.36 -13.10 8.54
N GLY A 10 10.97 -12.04 9.08
CA GLY A 10 12.26 -11.52 8.63
C GLY A 10 12.26 -11.08 7.16
N ALA A 11 13.44 -11.10 6.54
CA ALA A 11 13.63 -10.70 5.15
C ALA A 11 13.32 -11.84 4.18
N ARG A 12 12.53 -11.55 3.15
CA ARG A 12 12.18 -12.45 2.05
C ARG A 12 12.14 -11.70 0.71
N ASP A 13 12.17 -12.45 -0.39
CA ASP A 13 11.97 -11.87 -1.73
C ASP A 13 10.54 -11.31 -1.90
N ALA A 14 10.37 -10.43 -2.88
CA ALA A 14 9.11 -9.74 -3.10
C ALA A 14 7.94 -10.68 -3.35
N PHE A 15 8.18 -11.76 -4.09
CA PHE A 15 7.15 -12.70 -4.51
C PHE A 15 6.63 -13.52 -3.33
N LEU A 16 7.55 -14.03 -2.50
CA LEU A 16 7.20 -14.79 -1.30
C LEU A 16 6.52 -13.91 -0.25
N ASN A 17 6.92 -12.64 -0.10
CA ASN A 17 6.26 -11.72 0.82
C ASN A 17 4.77 -11.53 0.48
N MET A 18 4.46 -11.30 -0.79
CA MET A 18 3.07 -11.17 -1.25
C MET A 18 2.30 -12.50 -1.16
N ALA A 19 2.96 -13.63 -1.43
CA ALA A 19 2.36 -14.94 -1.32
C ALA A 19 1.98 -15.32 0.11
N LEU A 20 2.86 -15.01 1.09
CA LEU A 20 2.59 -15.22 2.52
C LEU A 20 1.43 -14.36 3.01
N ASP A 21 1.38 -13.08 2.61
CA ASP A 21 0.27 -12.19 2.95
C ASP A 21 -1.08 -12.75 2.48
N GLU A 22 -1.15 -13.27 1.25
CA GLU A 22 -2.37 -13.91 0.74
C GLU A 22 -2.67 -15.26 1.39
N ALA A 23 -1.65 -16.09 1.69
CA ALA A 23 -1.85 -17.36 2.38
C ALA A 23 -2.43 -17.16 3.79
N ILE A 24 -1.89 -16.21 4.55
CA ILE A 24 -2.38 -15.84 5.88
C ILE A 24 -3.80 -15.28 5.81
N LEU A 25 -4.08 -14.43 4.82
CA LEU A 25 -5.44 -13.94 4.57
C LEU A 25 -6.43 -15.09 4.35
N ARG A 26 -6.06 -16.10 3.56
CA ARG A 26 -6.92 -17.28 3.30
C ARG A 26 -7.16 -18.09 4.59
N SER A 27 -6.15 -18.26 5.43
CA SER A 27 -6.31 -18.91 6.74
C SER A 27 -7.24 -18.10 7.65
N CYS A 28 -7.13 -16.78 7.68
CA CYS A 28 -8.05 -15.92 8.44
C CYS A 28 -9.48 -16.02 7.91
N GLN A 29 -9.66 -16.06 6.58
CA GLN A 29 -10.97 -16.13 5.94
C GLN A 29 -11.69 -17.47 6.22
N THR A 30 -10.94 -18.54 6.47
CA THR A 30 -11.50 -19.87 6.76
C THR A 30 -11.58 -20.19 8.26
N GLY A 31 -11.34 -19.20 9.13
CA GLY A 31 -11.34 -19.37 10.59
C GLY A 31 -10.16 -20.19 11.12
N GLN A 32 -9.18 -20.54 10.28
CA GLN A 32 -8.00 -21.34 10.65
C GLN A 32 -6.92 -20.51 11.35
N ALA A 33 -7.01 -19.18 11.26
CA ALA A 33 -6.11 -18.26 11.95
C ALA A 33 -6.90 -17.09 12.55
N SER A 34 -6.55 -16.73 13.78
CA SER A 34 -6.97 -15.48 14.42
C SER A 34 -6.43 -14.25 13.65
N PRO A 35 -6.95 -13.03 13.92
CA PRO A 35 -6.43 -11.80 13.36
C PRO A 35 -4.92 -11.75 13.51
N THR A 36 -4.25 -11.52 12.38
CA THR A 36 -2.80 -11.65 12.30
C THR A 36 -2.20 -10.30 12.01
N LEU A 37 -1.31 -9.82 12.89
CA LEU A 37 -0.34 -8.78 12.60
C LEU A 37 0.97 -9.45 12.17
N ARG A 38 1.29 -9.34 10.89
CA ARG A 38 2.57 -9.79 10.33
C ARG A 38 3.48 -8.60 10.07
N LEU A 39 4.72 -8.69 10.53
CA LEU A 39 5.80 -7.76 10.19
C LEU A 39 6.86 -8.48 9.34
N TYR A 40 7.44 -7.79 8.35
CA TYR A 40 8.45 -8.38 7.49
C TYR A 40 9.36 -7.35 6.83
N LEU A 41 10.48 -7.85 6.31
CA LEU A 41 11.51 -7.09 5.59
C LEU A 41 11.64 -7.63 4.16
N TRP A 42 12.38 -6.90 3.32
CA TRP A 42 12.57 -7.23 1.90
C TRP A 42 14.03 -7.52 1.60
N ARG A 43 14.30 -8.67 0.98
CA ARG A 43 15.63 -9.00 0.45
C ARG A 43 15.48 -9.89 -0.80
N PRO A 44 15.92 -9.42 -1.98
CA PRO A 44 16.50 -8.10 -2.25
C PRO A 44 15.48 -6.94 -2.04
N PRO A 45 15.90 -5.66 -2.15
CA PRO A 45 14.95 -4.55 -2.23
C PRO A 45 13.91 -4.81 -3.33
N GLY A 46 12.70 -4.29 -3.15
CA GLY A 46 11.58 -4.58 -4.05
C GLY A 46 10.74 -3.35 -4.37
N VAL A 47 10.14 -3.32 -5.55
CA VAL A 47 9.07 -2.38 -5.90
C VAL A 47 7.77 -3.16 -5.98
N SER A 48 6.82 -2.84 -5.11
CA SER A 48 5.46 -3.38 -5.22
C SER A 48 4.58 -2.39 -5.99
N ILE A 49 3.80 -2.86 -6.96
CA ILE A 49 2.78 -2.08 -7.67
C ILE A 49 1.38 -2.49 -7.23
N GLY A 50 0.44 -1.54 -7.24
CA GLY A 50 -0.95 -1.80 -6.90
C GLY A 50 -1.68 -2.65 -7.95
N TYR A 51 -2.70 -3.37 -7.51
CA TYR A 51 -3.49 -4.32 -8.29
C TYR A 51 -3.97 -3.79 -9.67
N PHE A 52 -4.30 -2.50 -9.77
CA PHE A 52 -4.83 -1.88 -11.00
C PHE A 52 -3.77 -1.17 -11.86
N GLN A 53 -2.50 -1.16 -11.47
CA GLN A 53 -1.43 -0.48 -12.22
C GLN A 53 -0.95 -1.33 -13.40
N SER A 54 -0.47 -0.71 -14.48
CA SER A 54 0.32 -1.43 -15.49
C SER A 54 1.78 -1.43 -15.03
N LEU A 55 2.39 -2.61 -14.97
CA LEU A 55 3.76 -2.77 -14.49
C LEU A 55 4.76 -2.03 -15.39
N GLU A 56 4.68 -2.27 -16.69
CA GLU A 56 5.54 -1.66 -17.73
C GLU A 56 5.43 -0.12 -17.74
N LYS A 57 4.22 0.42 -17.57
CA LYS A 57 3.99 1.87 -17.53
C LYS A 57 4.32 2.51 -16.19
N THR A 58 4.57 1.72 -15.15
CA THR A 58 4.82 2.25 -13.80
C THR A 58 6.31 2.20 -13.45
N VAL A 59 7.01 1.12 -13.80
CA VAL A 59 8.36 0.83 -13.30
C VAL A 59 9.30 0.50 -14.46
N ASP A 60 10.48 1.12 -14.45
CA ASP A 60 11.58 0.82 -15.36
C ASP A 60 12.22 -0.52 -14.98
N LEU A 61 11.73 -1.59 -15.61
CA LEU A 61 12.14 -2.96 -15.31
C LEU A 61 13.62 -3.22 -15.59
N ASN A 62 14.19 -2.53 -16.58
CA ASN A 62 15.60 -2.67 -16.91
C ASN A 62 16.47 -2.10 -15.78
N LYS A 63 16.11 -0.94 -15.24
CA LYS A 63 16.80 -0.38 -14.06
C LYS A 63 16.61 -1.25 -12.83
N CYS A 64 15.40 -1.74 -12.57
CA CYS A 64 15.17 -2.64 -11.44
C CYS A 64 16.04 -3.90 -11.54
N LYS A 65 16.04 -4.56 -12.70
CA LYS A 65 16.87 -5.75 -12.97
C LYS A 65 18.36 -5.46 -12.78
N LYS A 66 18.87 -4.35 -13.35
CA LYS A 66 20.28 -3.95 -13.22
C LYS A 66 20.71 -3.71 -11.76
N ASN A 67 19.78 -3.24 -10.93
CA ASN A 67 20.05 -2.95 -9.51
C ASN A 67 19.70 -4.10 -8.57
N ASN A 68 19.34 -5.28 -9.10
CA ASN A 68 18.85 -6.42 -8.33
C ASN A 68 17.67 -6.03 -7.43
N ILE A 69 16.65 -5.38 -8.01
CA ILE A 69 15.41 -4.97 -7.35
C ILE A 69 14.27 -5.80 -7.91
N ASP A 70 13.58 -6.53 -7.05
CA ASP A 70 12.39 -7.28 -7.43
C ASP A 70 11.24 -6.33 -7.82
N VAL A 71 10.37 -6.75 -8.74
CA VAL A 71 9.14 -6.01 -9.08
C VAL A 71 7.95 -6.95 -9.01
N VAL A 72 6.96 -6.64 -8.17
CA VAL A 72 5.81 -7.52 -7.93
C VAL A 72 4.49 -6.74 -7.89
N ARG A 73 3.42 -7.33 -8.42
CA ARG A 73 2.05 -6.84 -8.24
C ARG A 73 1.44 -7.40 -6.96
N ARG A 74 0.90 -6.52 -6.12
CA ARG A 74 0.18 -6.91 -4.90
C ARG A 74 -1.34 -7.02 -5.12
N ILE A 75 -2.01 -7.77 -4.24
CA ILE A 75 -3.47 -7.98 -4.31
C ILE A 75 -4.29 -6.75 -3.93
N THR A 76 -3.72 -5.80 -3.19
CA THR A 76 -4.36 -4.51 -2.86
C THR A 76 -4.15 -3.47 -3.96
N GLY A 77 -4.96 -2.42 -3.98
CA GLY A 77 -4.74 -1.26 -4.84
C GLY A 77 -3.55 -0.36 -4.39
N GLY A 78 -3.61 0.91 -4.78
CA GLY A 78 -2.60 1.91 -4.45
C GLY A 78 -1.55 2.10 -5.55
N ARG A 79 -0.47 2.83 -5.20
CA ARG A 79 0.64 3.20 -6.11
C ARG A 79 1.88 2.34 -5.92
N ALA A 80 2.89 2.54 -6.76
CA ALA A 80 4.19 1.90 -6.56
C ALA A 80 4.78 2.32 -5.20
N VAL A 81 5.40 1.36 -4.51
CA VAL A 81 6.15 1.56 -3.26
C VAL A 81 7.50 0.87 -3.43
N LEU A 82 8.57 1.58 -3.07
CA LEU A 82 9.92 1.02 -2.97
C LEU A 82 10.13 0.53 -1.54
N HIS A 83 10.53 -0.73 -1.40
CA HIS A 83 10.80 -1.40 -0.14
C HIS A 83 12.30 -1.69 -0.01
N GLU A 84 12.96 -1.08 0.97
CA GLU A 84 14.39 -1.26 1.24
C GLU A 84 14.68 -1.15 2.76
N ASN A 85 14.87 0.08 3.26
CA ASN A 85 15.16 0.34 4.68
C ASN A 85 13.88 0.68 5.45
N GLU A 86 13.02 -0.33 5.61
CA GLU A 86 11.68 -0.21 6.19
C GLU A 86 11.26 -1.47 6.94
N ILE A 87 10.21 -1.35 7.75
CA ILE A 87 9.37 -2.48 8.15
C ILE A 87 8.06 -2.39 7.37
N THR A 88 7.66 -3.49 6.75
CA THR A 88 6.32 -3.64 6.21
C THR A 88 5.44 -4.33 7.24
N TYR A 89 4.26 -3.77 7.47
CA TYR A 89 3.24 -4.39 8.30
C TYR A 89 2.10 -4.91 7.40
N SER A 90 1.46 -5.98 7.83
CA SER A 90 0.27 -6.56 7.19
C SER A 90 -0.69 -7.04 8.27
N VAL A 91 -1.95 -6.65 8.15
CA VAL A 91 -3.05 -7.07 9.04
C VAL A 91 -4.08 -7.81 8.21
N CYS A 92 -4.31 -9.06 8.59
CA CYS A 92 -5.31 -9.93 7.98
C CYS A 92 -6.29 -10.41 9.05
N ALA A 93 -7.59 -10.37 8.75
CA ALA A 93 -8.62 -10.89 9.64
C ALA A 93 -9.91 -11.23 8.88
N SER A 94 -10.72 -12.12 9.47
CA SER A 94 -12.14 -12.24 9.15
C SER A 94 -12.88 -11.04 9.77
N ALA A 95 -13.46 -10.18 8.94
CA ALA A 95 -14.28 -9.06 9.41
C ALA A 95 -15.63 -9.53 9.97
N GLN A 96 -16.09 -10.73 9.60
CA GLN A 96 -17.32 -11.32 10.13
C GLN A 96 -17.12 -11.79 11.58
N GLU A 97 -16.00 -12.46 11.88
CA GLU A 97 -15.70 -12.94 13.24
C GLU A 97 -15.22 -11.81 14.16
N TYR A 98 -14.60 -10.77 13.59
CA TYR A 98 -14.01 -9.65 14.31
C TYR A 98 -14.61 -8.32 13.83
N PRO A 99 -15.91 -8.05 14.04
CA PRO A 99 -16.56 -6.81 13.62
C PRO A 99 -15.96 -5.57 14.27
N GLU A 100 -15.29 -5.72 15.42
CA GLU A 100 -14.50 -4.66 16.03
C GLU A 100 -13.35 -4.16 15.14
N LEU A 101 -12.99 -4.85 14.05
CA LEU A 101 -12.04 -4.38 13.03
C LEU A 101 -12.68 -3.51 11.94
N GLY A 102 -13.98 -3.24 12.04
CA GLY A 102 -14.72 -2.36 11.15
C GLY A 102 -15.52 -3.11 10.09
N GLU A 103 -16.77 -2.68 9.90
CA GLU A 103 -17.74 -3.30 8.99
C GLU A 103 -17.47 -2.91 7.53
N ASN A 104 -16.84 -1.76 7.33
CA ASN A 104 -16.49 -1.25 6.00
C ASN A 104 -15.01 -0.86 5.89
N ILE A 105 -14.60 -0.57 4.65
CA ILE A 105 -13.21 -0.24 4.34
C ILE A 105 -12.69 0.98 5.12
N ASN A 106 -13.51 2.00 5.34
CA ASN A 106 -13.06 3.23 5.99
C ASN A 106 -12.85 3.04 7.49
N GLU A 107 -13.74 2.30 8.15
CA GLU A 107 -13.62 1.97 9.56
C GLU A 107 -12.38 1.11 9.83
N THR A 108 -12.12 0.09 9.00
CA THR A 108 -10.91 -0.71 9.15
C THR A 108 -9.66 0.13 8.97
N TYR A 109 -9.59 0.97 7.92
CA TYR A 109 -8.47 1.90 7.76
C TYR A 109 -8.26 2.77 8.99
N GLN A 110 -9.34 3.33 9.54
CA GLN A 110 -9.27 4.21 10.70
C GLN A 110 -8.73 3.46 11.93
N LYS A 111 -9.27 2.29 12.23
CA LYS A 111 -8.87 1.48 13.39
C LYS A 111 -7.42 1.03 13.29
N ILE A 112 -6.99 0.51 12.14
CA ILE A 112 -5.59 0.14 11.92
C ILE A 112 -4.68 1.38 11.98
N SER A 113 -5.13 2.53 11.48
CA SER A 113 -4.35 3.78 11.58
C SER A 113 -4.18 4.24 13.02
N PHE A 114 -5.18 4.10 13.88
CA PHE A 114 -5.05 4.43 15.29
C PHE A 114 -4.14 3.47 16.04
N ALA A 115 -4.20 2.17 15.75
CA ALA A 115 -3.22 1.21 16.29
C ALA A 115 -1.77 1.55 15.87
N LEU A 116 -1.57 2.00 14.63
CA LEU A 116 -0.27 2.47 14.15
C LEU A 116 0.15 3.78 14.85
N LEU A 117 -0.77 4.71 15.10
CA LEU A 117 -0.46 5.93 15.86
C LEU A 117 -0.05 5.62 17.30
N GLU A 118 -0.77 4.73 17.99
CA GLU A 118 -0.39 4.22 19.32
C GLU A 118 1.00 3.56 19.31
N SER A 119 1.34 2.88 18.21
CA SER A 119 2.67 2.29 18.02
C SER A 119 3.75 3.36 17.85
N LEU A 120 3.46 4.43 17.10
CA LEU A 120 4.38 5.55 16.94
C LEU A 120 4.58 6.33 18.25
N GLU A 121 3.53 6.48 19.06
CA GLU A 121 3.64 7.09 20.39
C GLU A 121 4.56 6.31 21.33
N ALA A 122 4.57 4.98 21.23
CA ALA A 122 5.53 4.14 21.96
C ALA A 122 7.00 4.42 21.57
N LEU A 123 7.24 4.95 20.37
CA LEU A 123 8.54 5.44 19.89
C LEU A 123 8.75 6.95 20.14
N LYS A 124 7.83 7.62 20.84
CA LYS A 124 7.80 9.08 21.04
C LYS A 124 7.66 9.86 19.73
N VAL A 125 7.00 9.27 18.73
CA VAL A 125 6.68 9.91 17.45
C VAL A 125 5.18 10.21 17.41
N PHE A 126 4.82 11.49 17.34
CA PHE A 126 3.43 11.93 17.36
C PHE A 126 2.95 12.26 15.95
N GLY A 127 2.12 11.37 15.40
CA GLY A 127 1.56 11.51 14.06
C GLY A 127 0.10 11.97 14.05
N LYS A 128 -0.41 12.24 12.85
CA LYS A 128 -1.83 12.50 12.57
C LYS A 128 -2.31 11.59 11.45
N TRP A 129 -3.47 11.01 11.65
CA TRP A 129 -4.20 10.34 10.58
C TRP A 129 -4.92 11.37 9.72
N VAL A 130 -4.74 11.29 8.40
CA VAL A 130 -5.34 12.21 7.44
C VAL A 130 -6.43 11.49 6.67
N LYS A 131 -7.68 11.96 6.83
CA LYS A 131 -8.80 11.53 6.00
C LYS A 131 -8.55 11.93 4.54
N PRO A 132 -8.86 11.08 3.56
CA PRO A 132 -8.73 11.44 2.15
C PRO A 132 -9.63 12.62 1.84
N ASN A 133 -9.04 13.71 1.35
CA ASN A 133 -9.79 14.84 0.84
C ASN A 133 -10.44 14.44 -0.49
N ARG A 134 -11.76 14.66 -0.65
CA ARG A 134 -12.50 14.31 -1.89
C ARG A 134 -12.17 15.23 -3.07
N GLU A 135 -11.36 16.27 -2.86
CA GLU A 135 -11.05 17.26 -3.88
C GLU A 135 -10.09 16.70 -4.93
N ARG A 136 -10.59 16.58 -6.16
CA ARG A 136 -9.77 16.41 -7.36
C ARG A 136 -9.11 17.75 -7.66
N THR A 137 -7.86 17.93 -7.27
CA THR A 137 -7.04 19.04 -7.78
C THR A 137 -6.75 18.78 -9.27
N GLY A 138 -7.25 19.64 -10.14
CA GLY A 138 -6.84 19.69 -11.54
C GLY A 138 -5.75 20.74 -11.72
N ILE A 139 -4.71 20.41 -12.49
CA ILE A 139 -3.84 21.42 -13.09
C ILE A 139 -4.48 21.77 -14.43
N ASP A 140 -4.74 23.05 -14.67
CA ASP A 140 -5.14 23.53 -15.99
C ASP A 140 -3.94 23.61 -16.96
N SER A 141 -4.20 23.88 -18.24
CA SER A 141 -3.17 23.98 -19.28
C SER A 141 -2.12 25.07 -19.02
N THR A 142 -2.31 25.92 -18.01
CA THR A 142 -1.41 27.03 -17.64
C THR A 142 -0.55 26.72 -16.41
N GLY A 143 -0.74 25.57 -15.76
CA GLY A 143 0.01 25.20 -14.55
C GLY A 143 -0.59 25.72 -13.24
N SER A 144 -1.78 26.32 -13.27
CA SER A 144 -2.48 26.78 -12.05
C SER A 144 -3.25 25.63 -11.39
N ILE A 145 -3.15 25.55 -10.06
CA ILE A 145 -3.86 24.55 -9.25
C ILE A 145 -5.24 25.12 -8.91
N ASN A 146 -6.29 24.60 -9.53
CA ASN A 146 -7.67 24.97 -9.19
C ASN A 146 -8.37 23.85 -8.41
N SER A 147 -8.94 24.21 -7.25
CA SER A 147 -9.79 23.33 -6.45
C SER A 147 -11.17 23.23 -7.10
N LEU A 148 -11.47 22.12 -7.76
CA LEU A 148 -12.83 21.85 -8.23
C LEU A 148 -13.65 21.30 -7.07
N LYS A 149 -14.53 22.14 -6.50
CA LYS A 149 -15.59 21.68 -5.60
C LYS A 149 -16.52 20.75 -6.38
N ALA A 150 -16.68 19.52 -5.90
CA ALA A 150 -17.65 18.61 -6.48
C ALA A 150 -19.07 19.14 -6.20
N SER A 151 -19.77 19.58 -7.26
CA SER A 151 -21.18 19.96 -7.19
C SER A 151 -22.04 18.74 -6.81
N PRO A 152 -23.01 18.86 -5.88
CA PRO A 152 -23.94 17.80 -5.56
C PRO A 152 -25.09 17.75 -6.59
N ARG A 153 -25.24 16.61 -7.27
CA ARG A 153 -26.44 16.15 -8.00
C ARG A 153 -27.17 17.19 -8.89
N SER A 154 -26.98 17.09 -10.20
CA SER A 154 -27.96 17.59 -11.17
C SER A 154 -28.08 16.65 -12.38
N ILE A 155 -29.08 15.77 -12.29
CA ILE A 155 -30.10 15.46 -13.31
C ILE A 155 -29.62 15.30 -14.76
N TRP A 156 -29.76 14.07 -15.24
CA TRP A 156 -29.65 13.64 -16.63
C TRP A 156 -30.92 14.08 -17.38
N PHE A 157 -30.84 15.15 -18.17
CA PHE A 157 -31.77 15.41 -19.28
C PHE A 157 -30.98 15.79 -20.52
N GLY A 158 -31.37 15.18 -21.63
CA GLY A 158 -30.58 15.12 -22.85
C GLY A 158 -30.32 16.46 -23.52
N VAL A 159 -29.14 16.57 -24.11
CA VAL A 159 -28.91 17.35 -25.32
C VAL A 159 -28.02 16.49 -26.23
N SER A 160 -28.55 16.27 -27.42
CA SER A 160 -27.91 15.68 -28.59
C SER A 160 -26.61 16.43 -28.94
N SER A 161 -25.67 15.71 -29.55
CA SER A 161 -24.56 16.24 -30.35
C SER A 161 -23.62 17.25 -29.67
N LEU A 162 -22.58 16.73 -29.02
CA LEU A 162 -21.28 17.40 -28.90
C LEU A 162 -20.22 16.39 -29.32
N GLN A 163 -19.60 16.65 -30.47
CA GLN A 163 -18.46 15.91 -30.98
C GLN A 163 -17.40 15.84 -29.89
N LEU A 164 -17.15 14.63 -29.39
CA LEU A 164 -16.05 14.33 -28.49
C LEU A 164 -14.76 14.48 -29.28
N THR A 165 -14.10 15.63 -29.16
CA THR A 165 -12.73 15.83 -29.65
C THR A 165 -11.80 14.86 -28.93
N GLU A 166 -10.88 14.23 -29.67
CA GLU A 166 -9.95 13.19 -29.22
C GLU A 166 -9.02 13.62 -28.06
N ASP A 167 -9.00 14.90 -27.69
CA ASP A 167 -8.13 15.48 -26.66
C ASP A 167 -8.48 15.15 -25.19
N SER A 168 -9.48 14.31 -24.93
CA SER A 168 -9.82 13.88 -23.56
C SER A 168 -9.08 12.61 -23.08
N TYR A 169 -8.20 12.04 -23.90
CA TYR A 169 -7.48 10.78 -23.62
C TYR A 169 -6.14 10.91 -22.87
N PHE A 170 -5.79 12.09 -22.37
CA PHE A 170 -4.59 12.22 -21.55
C PHE A 170 -4.84 11.77 -20.10
N SER A 171 -4.36 10.55 -19.80
CA SER A 171 -4.22 10.06 -18.44
C SER A 171 -3.40 11.05 -17.61
N LYS A 172 -4.09 11.86 -16.80
CA LYS A 172 -3.46 12.73 -15.80
C LYS A 172 -2.43 11.91 -15.00
N PRO A 173 -1.17 12.36 -14.88
CA PRO A 173 -0.18 11.71 -14.05
C PRO A 173 -0.74 11.60 -12.64
N CYS A 174 -1.06 10.38 -12.24
CA CYS A 174 -1.75 10.06 -11.01
C CYS A 174 -0.81 10.20 -9.80
N PHE A 175 0.18 11.09 -9.85
CA PHE A 175 1.24 11.30 -8.85
C PHE A 175 0.84 12.33 -7.78
N MET A 176 -0.13 13.21 -8.09
CA MET A 176 -0.45 14.38 -7.27
C MET A 176 -1.56 14.19 -6.25
N SER A 177 -2.40 13.16 -6.34
CA SER A 177 -3.44 12.94 -5.33
C SER A 177 -2.86 12.28 -4.07
N HIS A 178 -3.26 12.73 -2.89
CA HIS A 178 -2.92 12.03 -1.64
C HIS A 178 -3.39 10.57 -1.74
N SER A 179 -2.54 9.61 -1.34
CA SER A 179 -3.07 8.24 -1.22
C SER A 179 -4.10 8.21 -0.09
N ARG A 180 -5.14 7.40 -0.25
CA ARG A 180 -6.22 7.35 0.73
C ARG A 180 -5.66 6.85 2.08
N TYR A 181 -5.94 7.57 3.17
CA TYR A 181 -5.63 7.17 4.55
C TYR A 181 -4.13 7.09 4.85
N GLU A 182 -3.48 8.25 5.00
CA GLU A 182 -2.05 8.38 5.33
C GLU A 182 -1.85 8.75 6.79
N ILE A 183 -0.75 8.28 7.39
CA ILE A 183 -0.24 8.82 8.66
C ILE A 183 0.88 9.79 8.35
N THR A 184 0.75 11.01 8.86
CA THR A 184 1.69 12.11 8.66
C THR A 184 2.32 12.52 9.98
N VAL A 185 3.57 12.97 9.95
CA VAL A 185 4.28 13.60 11.06
C VAL A 185 4.80 14.93 10.54
N GLU A 186 4.49 16.03 11.22
CA GLU A 186 4.85 17.40 10.79
C GLU A 186 4.43 17.71 9.33
N GLY A 187 3.25 17.20 8.92
CA GLY A 187 2.71 17.39 7.57
C GLY A 187 3.38 16.55 6.48
N LYS A 188 4.40 15.75 6.81
CA LYS A 188 5.05 14.81 5.88
C LYS A 188 4.51 13.40 6.08
N LYS A 189 4.31 12.67 4.99
CA LYS A 189 3.86 11.28 5.02
C LYS A 189 4.93 10.37 5.63
N LEU A 190 4.56 9.62 6.66
CA LEU A 190 5.40 8.58 7.26
C LEU A 190 4.92 7.17 6.86
N ILE A 191 3.63 6.87 7.01
CA ILE A 191 3.07 5.56 6.66
C ILE A 191 2.06 5.72 5.52
N GLY A 192 2.23 4.91 4.48
CA GLY A 192 1.25 4.71 3.43
C GLY A 192 0.67 3.30 3.50
N SER A 193 -0.66 3.20 3.45
CA SER A 193 -1.37 1.93 3.56
C SER A 193 -2.17 1.62 2.30
N ALA A 194 -2.41 0.33 2.07
CA ALA A 194 -3.35 -0.16 1.08
C ALA A 194 -4.16 -1.31 1.67
N GLN A 195 -5.46 -1.32 1.39
CA GLN A 195 -6.39 -2.32 1.87
C GLN A 195 -7.19 -2.90 0.71
N ARG A 196 -7.53 -4.18 0.84
CA ARG A 196 -8.57 -4.85 0.06
C ARG A 196 -9.48 -5.60 1.01
N ARG A 197 -10.79 -5.47 0.80
CA ARG A 197 -11.80 -6.30 1.45
C ARG A 197 -12.28 -7.36 0.46
N PHE A 198 -12.42 -8.57 0.98
CA PHE A 198 -13.19 -9.66 0.41
C PHE A 198 -14.52 -9.70 1.19
N GLN A 199 -15.45 -10.58 0.82
CA GLN A 199 -16.81 -10.58 1.38
C GLN A 199 -16.79 -10.51 2.92
N ASP A 200 -16.05 -11.42 3.56
CA ASP A 200 -16.01 -11.54 5.02
C ASP A 200 -14.61 -11.38 5.62
N SER A 201 -13.62 -10.96 4.83
CA SER A 201 -12.23 -10.81 5.28
C SER A 201 -11.55 -9.58 4.68
N PHE A 202 -10.44 -9.15 5.26
CA PHE A 202 -9.64 -8.08 4.70
C PHE A 202 -8.15 -8.31 4.89
N ILE A 203 -7.39 -7.64 4.03
CA ILE A 203 -5.96 -7.41 4.20
C ILE A 203 -5.69 -5.91 4.12
N GLN A 204 -4.97 -5.37 5.10
CA GLN A 204 -4.38 -4.04 5.04
C GLN A 204 -2.88 -4.13 5.34
N HIS A 205 -2.07 -3.62 4.42
CA HIS A 205 -0.62 -3.57 4.60
C HIS A 205 -0.07 -2.20 4.26
N GLY A 206 1.14 -1.92 4.72
CA GLY A 206 1.80 -0.64 4.48
C GLY A 206 3.25 -0.66 4.91
N SER A 207 3.95 0.39 4.50
CA SER A 207 5.38 0.57 4.73
C SER A 207 5.62 1.62 5.83
N LEU A 208 6.55 1.32 6.74
CA LEU A 208 7.09 2.24 7.73
C LEU A 208 8.61 2.41 7.49
N PRO A 209 9.02 3.49 6.80
CA PRO A 209 10.43 3.74 6.50
C PRO A 209 11.24 4.06 7.77
N LEU A 210 12.37 3.38 7.93
CA LEU A 210 13.27 3.60 9.08
C LEU A 210 14.34 4.65 8.77
N GLY A 211 14.74 4.78 7.52
CA GLY A 211 15.81 5.68 7.10
C GLY A 211 15.84 5.87 5.59
N ASN A 212 16.91 6.50 5.12
CA ASN A 212 17.17 6.51 3.68
C ASN A 212 17.66 5.11 3.26
N GLY A 213 17.28 4.71 2.06
CA GLY A 213 17.84 3.56 1.36
C GLY A 213 18.86 3.98 0.30
N LYS A 214 19.47 3.01 -0.38
CA LYS A 214 20.36 3.22 -1.53
C LYS A 214 19.59 3.74 -2.74
N PHE A 215 18.30 3.38 -2.86
CA PHE A 215 17.50 3.69 -4.05
C PHE A 215 16.45 4.76 -3.79
N ASN A 216 16.05 5.44 -4.85
CA ASN A 216 14.92 6.37 -4.84
C ASN A 216 13.87 5.89 -5.85
N LEU A 217 12.62 5.83 -5.41
CA LEU A 217 11.52 5.39 -6.26
C LEU A 217 11.43 6.20 -7.56
N ALA A 218 11.69 7.51 -7.53
CA ALA A 218 11.63 8.37 -8.70
C ALA A 218 12.57 7.93 -9.84
N ASP A 219 13.72 7.35 -9.49
CA ASP A 219 14.72 6.89 -10.45
C ASP A 219 14.31 5.55 -11.12
N LEU A 220 13.38 4.82 -10.48
CA LEU A 220 12.88 3.51 -10.91
C LEU A 220 11.52 3.58 -11.62
N LEU A 221 10.87 4.75 -11.70
CA LEU A 221 9.58 4.89 -12.40
C LEU A 221 9.78 4.95 -13.93
N SER A 222 8.88 4.30 -14.67
CA SER A 222 8.75 4.49 -16.11
C SER A 222 8.19 5.88 -16.37
N ILE A 223 8.97 6.72 -17.05
CA ILE A 223 8.53 8.02 -17.53
C ILE A 223 8.51 7.93 -19.05
N GLU A 224 7.39 7.46 -19.60
CA GLU A 224 7.18 7.49 -21.05
C GLU A 224 7.06 8.95 -21.53
N SER A 225 7.96 9.31 -22.45
CA SER A 225 7.96 10.41 -23.43
C SER A 225 8.10 11.89 -22.98
N LEU A 226 8.91 12.58 -23.82
CA LEU A 226 9.20 14.02 -23.97
C LEU A 226 10.48 14.53 -23.28
N ALA A 227 11.58 14.54 -24.08
CA ALA A 227 12.73 15.47 -24.20
C ALA A 227 13.34 16.18 -22.96
N SER A 228 12.87 15.90 -21.75
CA SER A 228 13.22 16.58 -20.49
C SER A 228 13.23 15.61 -19.31
N GLU A 229 13.63 14.36 -19.56
CA GLU A 229 13.62 13.27 -18.58
C GLU A 229 14.27 13.66 -17.25
N ASN A 230 15.40 14.39 -17.31
CA ASN A 230 16.13 14.83 -16.13
C ASN A 230 15.40 15.91 -15.32
N LYS A 231 14.70 16.85 -15.97
CA LYS A 231 13.99 17.93 -15.27
C LYS A 231 12.77 17.37 -14.52
N LYS A 232 11.98 16.50 -15.16
CA LYS A 232 10.81 15.88 -14.53
C LYS A 232 11.20 14.93 -13.40
N LYS A 233 12.24 14.09 -13.56
CA LYS A 233 12.73 13.22 -12.48
C LYS A 233 13.20 14.02 -11.27
N ARG A 234 13.95 15.12 -11.49
CA ARG A 234 14.37 16.02 -10.41
C ARG A 234 13.18 16.62 -9.67
N VAL A 235 12.14 17.04 -10.39
CA VAL A 235 10.90 17.56 -9.77
C VAL A 235 10.15 16.48 -9.00
N VAL A 236 9.99 15.27 -9.55
CA VAL A 236 9.35 14.14 -8.88
C VAL A 236 10.11 13.75 -7.61
N LYS A 237 11.44 13.61 -7.71
CA LYS A 237 12.34 13.32 -6.60
C LYS A 237 12.23 14.36 -5.49
N LYS A 238 12.36 15.64 -5.84
CA LYS A 238 12.20 16.76 -4.90
C LYS A 238 10.84 16.72 -4.21
N ASN A 239 9.76 16.48 -4.96
CA ASN A 239 8.42 16.35 -4.38
C ASN A 239 8.28 15.15 -3.42
N LEU A 240 8.85 13.98 -3.75
CA LEU A 240 8.83 12.83 -2.84
C LEU A 240 9.58 13.15 -1.55
N GLU A 241 10.77 13.75 -1.66
CA GLU A 241 11.62 14.11 -0.53
C GLU A 241 10.99 15.19 0.37
N GLU A 242 10.27 16.14 -0.23
CA GLU A 242 9.57 17.20 0.52
C GLU A 242 8.31 16.69 1.23
N LYS A 243 7.59 15.73 0.63
CA LYS A 243 6.28 15.25 1.13
C LYS A 243 6.34 13.97 1.95
N SER A 244 7.50 13.31 2.05
CA SER A 244 7.67 12.08 2.83
C SER A 244 8.77 12.21 3.88
N THR A 245 8.70 11.36 4.90
CA THR A 245 9.68 11.28 5.99
C THR A 245 9.91 9.81 6.41
N SER A 246 10.84 9.59 7.34
CA SER A 246 11.16 8.29 7.92
C SER A 246 11.37 8.43 9.42
N LEU A 247 11.30 7.32 10.16
CA LEU A 247 11.51 7.33 11.61
C LEU A 247 12.88 7.90 11.98
N GLY A 248 13.96 7.50 11.29
CA GLY A 248 15.29 8.00 11.59
C GLY A 248 15.47 9.50 11.31
N LYS A 249 14.72 10.08 10.36
CA LYS A 249 14.70 11.54 10.16
C LYS A 249 13.99 12.26 11.29
N ILE A 250 12.86 11.71 11.74
CA ILE A 250 12.07 12.29 12.85
C ILE A 250 12.86 12.20 14.17
N LEU A 251 13.39 11.01 14.47
CA LEU A 251 14.09 10.72 15.72
C LEU A 251 15.56 11.19 15.72
N LYS A 252 16.08 11.64 14.57
CA LYS A 252 17.47 12.10 14.37
C LYS A 252 18.53 11.09 14.80
N ARG A 253 18.24 9.80 14.64
CA ARG A 253 19.14 8.68 14.94
C ARG A 253 18.85 7.49 14.05
N LYS A 254 19.77 6.52 14.04
CA LYS A 254 19.47 5.19 13.50
C LYS A 254 18.37 4.54 14.33
N VAL A 255 17.43 3.89 13.65
CA VAL A 255 16.30 3.19 14.25
C VAL A 255 16.48 1.71 13.94
N GLU A 256 16.52 0.87 14.96
CA GLU A 256 16.68 -0.58 14.82
C GLU A 256 15.33 -1.25 14.53
N TYR A 257 15.35 -2.44 13.93
CA TYR A 257 14.10 -3.14 13.60
C TYR A 257 13.36 -3.57 14.86
N GLU A 258 14.10 -4.05 15.87
CA GLU A 258 13.58 -4.63 17.10
C GLU A 258 12.75 -3.62 17.91
N GLU A 259 13.19 -2.36 17.98
CA GLU A 259 12.42 -1.32 18.68
C GLU A 259 11.10 -1.01 17.98
N VAL A 260 11.07 -1.03 16.64
CA VAL A 260 9.86 -0.75 15.87
C VAL A 260 8.90 -1.94 15.90
N ILE A 261 9.43 -3.16 15.82
CA ILE A 261 8.67 -4.40 16.00
C ILE A 261 8.00 -4.41 17.37
N SER A 262 8.76 -4.11 18.44
CA SER A 262 8.24 -4.01 19.81
C SER A 262 7.16 -2.93 19.94
N ALA A 263 7.39 -1.75 19.35
CA ALA A 263 6.44 -0.66 19.37
C ALA A 263 5.13 -0.97 18.62
N LEU A 264 5.22 -1.59 17.44
CA LEU A 264 4.06 -2.06 16.68
C LEU A 264 3.25 -3.10 17.45
N LYS A 265 3.92 -4.08 18.06
CA LYS A 265 3.25 -5.09 18.90
C LYS A 265 2.51 -4.42 20.06
N LYS A 266 3.20 -3.52 20.79
CA LYS A 266 2.63 -2.81 21.94
C LYS A 266 1.46 -1.90 21.55
N GLY A 267 1.60 -1.12 20.48
CA GLY A 267 0.56 -0.18 20.04
C GLY A 267 -0.71 -0.89 19.58
N PHE A 268 -0.57 -1.97 18.80
CA PHE A 268 -1.72 -2.78 18.42
C PHE A 268 -2.36 -3.50 19.62
N SER A 269 -1.57 -4.09 20.52
CA SER A 269 -2.08 -4.69 21.77
C SER A 269 -2.88 -3.68 22.59
N LYS A 270 -2.33 -2.49 22.80
CA LYS A 270 -2.98 -1.42 23.59
C LYS A 270 -4.26 -0.93 22.93
N PHE A 271 -4.22 -0.64 21.62
CA PHE A 271 -5.38 -0.06 20.92
C PHE A 271 -6.57 -1.02 20.83
N PHE A 272 -6.30 -2.29 20.52
CA PHE A 272 -7.36 -3.30 20.35
C PHE A 272 -7.71 -4.04 21.64
N ASP A 273 -7.00 -3.78 22.75
CA ASP A 273 -7.12 -4.52 24.01
C ASP A 273 -6.96 -6.04 23.80
N VAL A 274 -5.85 -6.41 23.16
CA VAL A 274 -5.56 -7.80 22.76
C VAL A 274 -4.18 -8.26 23.22
N GLU A 275 -4.09 -9.55 23.51
CA GLU A 275 -2.82 -10.23 23.70
C GLU A 275 -2.22 -10.57 22.33
N MET A 276 -0.97 -10.15 22.10
CA MET A 276 -0.21 -10.55 20.92
C MET A 276 0.54 -11.84 21.21
N VAL A 277 0.08 -12.93 20.61
CA VAL A 277 0.68 -14.24 20.74
C VAL A 277 1.68 -14.45 19.61
N GLU A 278 2.96 -14.54 19.96
CA GLU A 278 4.05 -14.88 19.04
C GLU A 278 3.79 -16.25 18.41
N LYS A 279 3.77 -16.31 17.09
CA LYS A 279 3.62 -17.55 16.31
C LYS A 279 4.51 -17.51 15.07
N GLU A 280 4.79 -18.70 14.58
CA GLU A 280 5.35 -18.88 13.24
C GLU A 280 4.24 -18.98 12.19
N VAL A 281 4.62 -18.82 10.93
CA VAL A 281 3.77 -19.21 9.81
C VAL A 281 3.50 -20.71 9.89
N THR A 282 2.24 -21.11 9.75
CA THR A 282 1.89 -22.54 9.82
C THR A 282 2.44 -23.29 8.59
N GLN A 283 2.56 -24.61 8.70
CA GLN A 283 2.95 -25.45 7.57
C GLN A 283 2.00 -25.27 6.37
N LYS A 284 0.68 -25.28 6.62
CA LYS A 284 -0.34 -25.07 5.59
C LYS A 284 -0.22 -23.71 4.91
N GLU A 285 0.02 -22.64 5.66
CA GLU A 285 0.26 -21.31 5.09
C GLU A 285 1.54 -21.27 4.27
N THR A 286 2.59 -21.95 4.74
CA THR A 286 3.86 -22.05 4.01
C THR A 286 3.70 -22.77 2.68
N GLU A 287 3.05 -23.93 2.67
CA GLU A 287 2.74 -24.70 1.46
C GLU A 287 1.88 -23.88 0.49
N THR A 288 0.82 -23.24 1.00
CA THR A 288 -0.05 -22.35 0.21
C THR A 288 0.74 -21.18 -0.38
N ALA A 289 1.63 -20.55 0.40
CA ALA A 289 2.45 -19.46 -0.06
C ALA A 289 3.46 -19.90 -1.14
N GLN A 290 4.04 -21.10 -1.04
CA GLN A 290 4.91 -21.61 -2.11
C GLN A 290 4.15 -21.83 -3.41
N VAL A 291 2.95 -22.42 -3.33
CA VAL A 291 2.07 -22.58 -4.51
C VAL A 291 1.70 -21.23 -5.10
N LEU A 292 1.32 -20.25 -4.28
CA LEU A 292 0.98 -18.90 -4.73
C LEU A 292 2.19 -18.17 -5.32
N LYS A 293 3.38 -18.32 -4.73
CA LYS A 293 4.61 -17.76 -5.28
C LYS A 293 4.82 -18.29 -6.69
N GLN A 294 4.82 -19.60 -6.86
CA GLN A 294 5.15 -20.25 -8.12
C GLN A 294 4.09 -20.04 -9.20
N LYS A 295 2.81 -20.16 -8.86
CA LYS A 295 1.69 -20.12 -9.81
C LYS A 295 1.09 -18.74 -10.04
N LYS A 296 1.44 -17.75 -9.22
CA LYS A 296 0.85 -16.40 -9.30
C LYS A 296 1.89 -15.31 -9.15
N TYR A 297 2.52 -15.16 -7.99
CA TYR A 297 3.32 -13.95 -7.75
C TYR A 297 4.61 -13.89 -8.58
N SER A 298 5.18 -15.02 -8.97
CA SER A 298 6.35 -15.08 -9.86
C SER A 298 5.99 -15.18 -11.35
N THR A 299 4.71 -15.15 -11.73
CA THR A 299 4.30 -15.31 -13.13
C THR A 299 4.15 -13.97 -13.85
N GLU A 300 4.43 -13.97 -15.15
CA GLU A 300 4.19 -12.78 -15.97
C GLU A 300 2.69 -12.47 -16.09
N GLU A 301 1.84 -13.50 -16.18
CA GLU A 301 0.39 -13.34 -16.27
C GLU A 301 -0.18 -12.45 -15.14
N TRP A 302 0.27 -12.69 -13.91
CA TRP A 302 -0.15 -11.87 -12.77
C TRP A 302 0.48 -10.47 -12.81
N ASN A 303 1.80 -10.40 -12.99
CA ASN A 303 2.54 -9.15 -12.83
C ASN A 303 2.30 -8.17 -14.00
N PHE A 304 2.17 -8.66 -15.23
CA PHE A 304 1.95 -7.87 -16.45
C PHE A 304 0.47 -7.74 -16.83
N ARG A 305 -0.45 -8.25 -16.00
CA ARG A 305 -1.90 -8.15 -16.23
C ARG A 305 -2.32 -6.75 -16.67
N LYS A 306 -2.93 -6.66 -17.86
CA LYS A 306 -3.54 -5.41 -18.37
C LYS A 306 -4.79 -5.09 -17.55
N ARG A 307 -5.05 -3.79 -17.36
CA ARG A 307 -6.21 -3.29 -16.61
C ARG A 307 -7.50 -3.90 -17.17
N PHE A 308 -8.15 -4.79 -16.41
CA PHE A 308 -9.56 -5.07 -16.63
C PHE A 308 -10.33 -3.81 -16.21
N LEU A 309 -10.84 -3.06 -17.19
CA LEU A 309 -11.96 -2.17 -16.92
C LEU A 309 -13.13 -3.09 -16.54
N PRO A 310 -13.75 -2.95 -15.37
CA PRO A 310 -14.94 -3.73 -15.08
C PRO A 310 -15.98 -3.40 -16.14
N THR A 311 -16.36 -4.40 -16.94
CA THR A 311 -17.59 -4.35 -17.72
C THR A 311 -18.75 -4.20 -16.74
N LYS A 312 -19.82 -3.54 -17.17
CA LYS A 312 -20.98 -3.21 -16.31
C LYS A 312 -21.75 -4.42 -15.77
N GLU A 313 -21.31 -5.64 -16.06
CA GLU A 313 -22.04 -6.86 -15.73
C GLU A 313 -21.18 -7.79 -14.87
N GLY A 314 -21.76 -8.23 -13.76
CA GLY A 314 -21.42 -9.53 -13.16
C GLY A 314 -20.25 -9.54 -12.20
N ARG A 315 -20.55 -9.24 -10.93
CA ARG A 315 -19.79 -9.76 -9.78
C ARG A 315 -19.80 -11.29 -9.85
N THR A 316 -18.63 -11.90 -9.78
CA THR A 316 -18.22 -13.02 -8.90
C THR A 316 -16.92 -13.58 -9.47
N LEU A 317 -15.79 -13.30 -8.81
CA LEU A 317 -14.60 -14.12 -8.98
C LEU A 317 -14.56 -15.03 -7.76
N THR A 318 -15.15 -16.21 -7.89
CA THR A 318 -14.85 -17.37 -7.07
C THR A 318 -13.43 -17.85 -7.42
N PHE A 319 -12.67 -18.19 -6.39
CA PHE A 319 -11.27 -18.64 -6.49
C PHE A 319 -11.12 -19.98 -7.20
#